data_AF-A0A7J9JA06-F1
#
_entry.id   AF-A0A7J9JA06-F1
#
_cell.length_a   1.000
_cell.length_b   1.000
_cell.length_c   1.000
_cell.angle_alpha   90.00
_cell.angle_beta   90.00
_cell.angle_gamma   90.00
#
_symmetry.space_group_name_H-M   'P 1'
#
loop_
_entity.id
_entity.type
_entity.pdbx_description
1 polymer ?
#
loop_
_entity_poly.entity_id
_entity_poly.type
_entity_poly.pdbx_seq_one_letter_code
_entity_poly.pdbx_strand_id
1 'polypeptide(L)'
;VSDTLFTWDDLQAKLNNELLSNLGNFINRVLSFIAKPPGQGYGSIIPDSPTAESHPLTKALSEKVGKHVEQYIEAMEKVKLKQGLRTAMSLSGEGNAYLQESQFWKLYKEDQPSCSIVMRTAVGLVHILACLLEPFIPSFSVEVFKQLNLPPQAQISLCDEKGDIDRASRPWEIIPAGHKIGDPKPLFEELKTERVEELRQQYAGSQADRRARAEADAAKTAEQLKKTKISGWICLLCYI
;
A
#
# COMPACT_ATOMS: atom_id res chain seq x y z
N VAL A 1 -21.08 13.81 -1.58
CA VAL A 1 -20.34 12.87 -2.44
C VAL A 1 -20.57 13.31 -3.87
N SER A 2 -19.52 13.53 -4.64
CA SER A 2 -19.58 13.85 -6.07
C SER A 2 -19.07 12.65 -6.86
N ASP A 3 -19.55 12.48 -8.08
CA ASP A 3 -19.07 11.42 -8.96
C ASP A 3 -17.57 11.55 -9.21
N THR A 4 -16.90 10.41 -9.32
CA THR A 4 -15.47 10.33 -9.64
C THR A 4 -15.30 9.66 -10.99
N LEU A 5 -14.51 10.26 -11.86
CA LEU A 5 -14.20 9.73 -13.18
C LEU A 5 -12.88 8.99 -13.13
N PHE A 6 -12.86 7.77 -13.65
CA PHE A 6 -11.62 7.05 -13.90
C PHE A 6 -10.93 7.64 -15.14
N THR A 7 -9.63 7.92 -15.03
CA THR A 7 -8.78 8.23 -16.18
C THR A 7 -7.50 7.40 -16.11
N TRP A 8 -7.06 6.95 -17.28
CA TRP A 8 -5.80 6.20 -17.41
C TRP A 8 -4.58 7.02 -16.99
N ASP A 9 -4.60 8.32 -17.24
CA ASP A 9 -3.50 9.22 -16.89
C ASP A 9 -3.43 9.44 -15.37
N ASP A 10 -4.57 9.55 -14.66
CA ASP A 10 -4.57 9.64 -13.20
C ASP A 10 -4.11 8.31 -12.58
N LEU A 11 -4.54 7.17 -13.10
CA LEU A 11 -4.04 5.86 -12.66
C LEU A 11 -2.51 5.77 -12.78
N GLN A 12 -1.96 6.14 -13.94
CA GLN A 12 -0.51 6.14 -14.16
C GLN A 12 0.20 7.08 -13.18
N ALA A 13 -0.31 8.29 -13.01
CA ALA A 13 0.26 9.27 -12.09
C ALA A 13 0.24 8.77 -10.64
N LYS A 14 -0.86 8.15 -10.18
CA LYS A 14 -0.96 7.59 -8.82
C LYS A 14 0.01 6.43 -8.60
N LEU A 15 0.11 5.50 -9.57
CA LEU A 15 1.03 4.37 -9.46
C LEU A 15 2.49 4.83 -9.46
N ASN A 16 2.88 5.71 -10.39
CA ASN A 16 4.29 6.09 -10.55
C ASN A 16 4.75 7.10 -9.49
N ASN A 17 3.91 8.07 -9.12
CA ASN A 17 4.31 9.13 -8.18
C ASN A 17 4.04 8.75 -6.72
N GLU A 18 2.87 8.18 -6.41
CA GLU A 18 2.52 7.89 -5.02
C GLU A 18 3.03 6.52 -4.58
N LEU A 19 2.80 5.46 -5.36
CA LEU A 19 3.26 4.12 -4.98
C LEU A 19 4.74 3.93 -5.23
N LEU A 20 5.22 4.11 -6.46
CA LEU A 20 6.61 3.84 -6.81
C LEU A 20 7.57 4.89 -6.23
N SER A 21 7.37 6.17 -6.55
CA SER A 21 8.35 7.22 -6.23
C SER A 21 8.33 7.69 -4.77
N ASN A 22 7.22 7.50 -4.06
CA ASN A 22 7.09 7.88 -2.65
C ASN A 22 7.15 6.65 -1.72
N LEU A 23 6.11 5.82 -1.69
CA LEU A 23 6.02 4.69 -0.76
C LEU A 23 7.10 3.63 -1.00
N GLY A 24 7.21 3.13 -2.23
CA GLY A 24 8.16 2.10 -2.64
C GLY A 24 9.60 2.58 -2.50
N ASN A 25 9.88 3.82 -2.90
CA ASN A 25 11.20 4.42 -2.76
C ASN A 25 11.64 4.52 -1.28
N PHE A 26 10.75 4.96 -0.38
CA PHE A 26 11.05 5.02 1.05
C PHE A 26 11.46 3.63 1.57
N ILE A 27 10.59 2.63 1.38
CA ILE A 27 10.81 1.28 1.90
C ILE A 27 12.08 0.66 1.30
N ASN A 28 12.27 0.80 -0.01
CA ASN A 28 13.45 0.26 -0.68
C ASN A 28 14.75 0.92 -0.17
N ARG A 29 14.78 2.25 0.03
CA ARG A 29 15.94 2.94 0.59
C ARG A 29 16.29 2.44 1.99
N VAL A 30 15.28 2.23 2.84
CA VAL A 30 15.48 1.72 4.20
C VAL A 30 16.05 0.31 4.18
N LEU A 31 15.33 -0.62 3.53
CA LEU A 31 15.67 -2.04 3.56
C LEU A 31 16.97 -2.33 2.81
N SER A 32 17.18 -1.72 1.64
CA SER A 32 18.43 -1.89 0.89
C SER A 32 19.63 -1.34 1.64
N PHE A 33 19.48 -0.26 2.42
CA PHE A 33 20.59 0.26 3.22
C PHE A 33 20.94 -0.67 4.40
N ILE A 34 19.93 -1.24 5.07
CA ILE A 34 20.15 -2.23 6.13
C ILE A 34 20.81 -3.49 5.57
N ALA A 35 20.35 -3.96 4.40
CA ALA A 35 20.86 -5.18 3.77
C ALA A 35 22.30 -5.10 3.27
N LYS A 36 22.82 -3.89 3.01
CA LYS A 36 24.23 -3.70 2.61
C LYS A 36 25.19 -4.33 3.62
N PRO A 37 26.32 -4.90 3.17
CA PRO A 37 27.28 -5.54 4.05
C PRO A 37 27.89 -4.55 5.07
N PRO A 38 28.42 -5.04 6.20
CA PRO A 38 29.15 -4.21 7.16
C PRO A 38 30.24 -3.37 6.48
N GLY A 39 30.36 -2.11 6.85
CA GLY A 39 31.22 -1.11 6.19
C GLY A 39 30.50 -0.31 5.10
N GLN A 40 29.33 -0.74 4.65
CA GLN A 40 28.44 0.03 3.76
C GLN A 40 26.99 0.11 4.28
N GLY A 41 26.64 -0.71 5.27
CA GLY A 41 25.34 -0.80 5.92
C GLY A 41 25.41 -1.72 7.15
N TYR A 42 24.31 -2.42 7.46
CA TYR A 42 24.18 -3.16 8.72
C TYR A 42 24.17 -4.70 8.57
N GLY A 43 24.49 -5.22 7.39
CA GLY A 43 24.59 -6.67 7.16
C GLY A 43 23.26 -7.39 7.31
N SER A 44 22.15 -6.76 6.92
CA SER A 44 20.78 -7.24 7.09
C SER A 44 20.33 -7.36 8.56
N ILE A 45 21.05 -6.77 9.51
CA ILE A 45 20.71 -6.78 10.93
C ILE A 45 20.21 -5.39 11.34
N ILE A 46 19.07 -5.33 12.04
CA ILE A 46 18.55 -4.07 12.56
C ILE A 46 19.47 -3.59 13.69
N PRO A 47 20.00 -2.35 13.61
CA PRO A 47 20.94 -1.86 14.61
C PRO A 47 20.24 -1.50 15.92
N ASP A 48 21.02 -1.42 17.00
CA ASP A 48 20.54 -0.94 18.29
C ASP A 48 20.50 0.60 18.34
N SER A 49 19.66 1.16 19.22
CA SER A 49 19.40 2.60 19.31
C SER A 49 18.91 3.04 20.70
N PRO A 50 19.75 2.90 21.75
CA PRO A 50 19.33 3.14 23.13
C PRO A 50 18.88 4.58 23.41
N THR A 51 19.23 5.55 22.57
CA THR A 51 18.93 6.99 22.73
C THR A 51 17.96 7.54 21.67
N ALA A 52 17.18 6.66 21.02
CA ALA A 52 16.30 7.07 19.93
C ALA A 52 15.27 8.15 20.34
N GLU A 53 14.72 8.05 21.55
CA GLU A 53 13.73 8.99 22.10
C GLU A 53 14.24 10.44 22.23
N SER A 54 15.54 10.63 22.43
CA SER A 54 16.16 11.95 22.62
C SER A 54 16.75 12.53 21.34
N HIS A 55 16.80 11.75 20.26
CA HIS A 55 17.28 12.22 18.96
C HIS A 55 16.27 13.19 18.32
N PRO A 56 16.65 14.46 18.02
CA PRO A 56 15.68 15.49 17.66
C PRO A 56 14.80 15.17 16.46
N LEU A 57 15.38 14.67 15.36
CA LEU A 57 14.62 14.31 14.16
C LEU A 57 13.71 13.12 14.41
N THR A 58 14.15 12.17 15.24
CA THR A 58 13.37 10.97 15.58
C THR A 58 12.16 11.33 16.41
N LYS A 59 12.34 12.22 17.39
CA LYS A 59 11.26 12.75 18.20
C LYS A 59 10.25 13.53 17.36
N ALA A 60 10.71 14.41 16.47
CA ALA A 60 9.82 15.14 15.57
C ALA A 60 9.03 14.21 14.63
N LEU A 61 9.66 13.15 14.12
CA LEU A 61 8.96 12.13 13.34
C LEU A 61 7.93 11.37 14.19
N SER A 62 8.28 10.99 15.42
CA SER A 62 7.40 10.28 16.36
C SER A 62 6.09 11.03 16.62
N GLU A 63 6.17 12.34 16.91
CA GLU A 63 5.01 13.20 17.12
C GLU A 63 4.09 13.21 15.88
N LYS A 64 4.67 13.30 14.68
CA LYS A 64 3.92 13.24 13.43
C LYS A 64 3.30 11.86 13.22
N VAL A 65 4.03 10.78 13.48
CA VAL A 65 3.53 9.41 13.30
C VAL A 65 2.34 9.15 14.20
N GLY A 66 2.44 9.48 15.49
CA GLY A 66 1.33 9.34 16.44
C GLY A 66 0.07 10.06 15.94
N LYS A 67 0.21 11.33 15.55
CA LYS A 67 -0.91 12.12 15.01
C LYS A 67 -1.54 11.51 13.75
N HIS A 68 -0.73 11.02 12.81
CA HIS A 68 -1.25 10.41 11.58
C HIS A 68 -1.96 9.08 11.88
N VAL A 69 -1.45 8.27 12.82
CA VAL A 69 -2.10 7.03 13.22
C VAL A 69 -3.45 7.31 13.89
N GLU A 70 -3.53 8.28 14.80
CA GLU A 70 -4.80 8.71 15.40
C GLU A 70 -5.82 9.17 14.33
N GLN A 71 -5.38 10.03 13.40
CA GLN A 71 -6.23 10.50 12.30
C GLN A 71 -6.67 9.38 11.36
N TYR A 72 -5.81 8.41 11.11
CA TYR A 72 -6.14 7.23 10.32
C TYR A 72 -7.24 6.43 11.01
N ILE A 73 -7.07 6.12 12.30
CA ILE A 73 -8.05 5.35 13.09
C ILE A 73 -9.39 6.07 13.11
N GLU A 74 -9.41 7.37 13.44
CA GLU A 74 -10.64 8.17 13.44
C GLU A 74 -11.36 8.14 12.08
N ALA A 75 -10.59 8.21 10.98
CA ALA A 75 -11.14 8.12 9.64
C ALA A 75 -11.72 6.73 9.36
N MET A 76 -11.02 5.66 9.73
CA MET A 76 -11.44 4.28 9.48
C MET A 76 -12.66 3.88 10.30
N GLU A 77 -12.75 4.29 11.57
CA GLU A 77 -13.93 4.11 12.43
C GLU A 77 -15.17 4.78 11.85
N LYS A 78 -14.99 5.94 11.20
CA LYS A 78 -16.06 6.69 10.52
C LYS A 78 -16.27 6.25 9.07
N VAL A 79 -15.63 5.15 8.63
CA VAL A 79 -15.71 4.58 7.28
C VAL A 79 -15.28 5.59 6.19
N LYS A 80 -14.40 6.53 6.52
CA LYS A 80 -13.82 7.51 5.59
C LYS A 80 -12.57 6.94 4.89
N LEU A 81 -12.75 5.85 4.14
CA LEU A 81 -11.66 5.08 3.52
C LEU A 81 -10.67 5.93 2.71
N LYS A 82 -11.16 6.87 1.91
CA LYS A 82 -10.31 7.78 1.11
C LYS A 82 -9.43 8.67 1.98
N GLN A 83 -9.95 9.12 3.13
CA GLN A 83 -9.17 9.91 4.08
C GLN A 83 -8.15 9.03 4.79
N GLY A 84 -8.55 7.84 5.25
CA GLY A 84 -7.63 6.86 5.86
C GLY A 84 -6.45 6.53 4.94
N LEU A 85 -6.72 6.18 3.67
CA LEU A 85 -5.67 5.90 2.69
C LEU A 85 -4.72 7.09 2.50
N ARG A 86 -5.25 8.31 2.36
CA ARG A 86 -4.42 9.52 2.22
C ARG A 86 -3.53 9.74 3.44
N THR A 87 -4.09 9.60 4.64
CA THR A 87 -3.33 9.75 5.89
C THR A 87 -2.21 8.70 5.99
N ALA A 88 -2.48 7.44 5.64
CA ALA A 88 -1.47 6.39 5.60
C ALA A 88 -0.38 6.69 4.55
N MET A 89 -0.77 7.15 3.35
CA MET A 89 0.18 7.50 2.29
C MET A 89 1.07 8.70 2.67
N SER A 90 0.54 9.69 3.40
CA SER A 90 1.30 10.84 3.89
C SER A 90 2.48 10.44 4.78
N LEU A 91 2.37 9.34 5.55
CA LEU A 91 3.47 8.83 6.37
C LEU A 91 4.70 8.41 5.57
N SER A 92 4.53 7.93 4.34
CA SER A 92 5.69 7.63 3.48
C SER A 92 6.42 8.89 3.03
N GLY A 93 5.71 10.01 2.88
CA GLY A 93 6.31 11.32 2.65
C GLY A 93 7.13 11.80 3.85
N GLU A 94 6.59 11.65 5.07
CA GLU A 94 7.30 11.96 6.32
C GLU A 94 8.56 11.09 6.49
N GLY A 95 8.48 9.81 6.14
CA GLY A 95 9.63 8.90 6.14
C GLY A 95 10.71 9.32 5.13
N ASN A 96 10.30 9.72 3.91
CA ASN A 96 11.24 10.24 2.91
C ASN A 96 11.93 11.53 3.37
N ALA A 97 11.17 12.47 3.95
CA ALA A 97 11.72 13.71 4.51
C ALA A 97 12.71 13.41 5.64
N TYR A 98 12.35 12.51 6.55
CA TYR A 98 13.22 12.10 7.66
C TYR A 98 14.55 11.50 7.20
N LEU A 99 14.54 10.61 6.20
CA LEU A 99 15.77 10.07 5.61
C LEU A 99 16.61 11.17 4.92
N GLN A 100 15.96 12.13 4.28
CA GLN A 100 16.65 13.20 3.58
C GLN A 100 17.30 14.20 4.55
N GLU A 101 16.56 14.65 5.56
CA GLU A 101 17.01 15.62 6.57
C GLU A 101 18.12 15.04 7.44
N SER A 102 18.02 13.76 7.81
CA SER A 102 19.06 13.08 8.58
C SER A 102 20.36 12.86 7.80
N GLN A 103 20.32 12.88 6.46
CA GLN A 103 21.46 12.54 5.61
C GLN A 103 22.12 11.21 6.04
N PHE A 104 21.32 10.18 6.29
CA PHE A 104 21.74 8.91 6.91
C PHE A 104 22.98 8.27 6.27
N TRP A 105 23.19 8.47 4.96
CA TRP A 105 24.36 7.98 4.22
C TRP A 105 25.67 8.66 4.63
N LYS A 106 25.63 9.93 5.07
CA LYS A 106 26.77 10.63 5.67
C LYS A 106 26.93 10.22 7.13
N LEU A 107 25.83 10.20 7.89
CA LEU A 107 25.85 9.77 9.30
C LEU A 107 26.49 8.40 9.45
N TYR A 108 26.24 7.45 8.55
CA TYR A 108 26.88 6.13 8.65
C TYR A 108 28.42 6.19 8.70
N LYS A 109 29.03 7.19 8.05
CA LYS A 109 30.50 7.37 8.02
C LYS A 109 31.00 8.26 9.15
N GLU A 110 30.20 9.22 9.58
CA GLU A 110 30.61 10.31 10.49
C GLU A 110 30.13 10.09 11.93
N ASP A 111 28.93 9.54 12.11
CA ASP A 111 28.25 9.28 13.38
C ASP A 111 27.30 8.07 13.24
N GLN A 112 27.91 6.89 13.28
CA GLN A 112 27.20 5.62 13.14
C GLN A 112 26.12 5.39 14.22
N PRO A 113 26.30 5.79 15.50
CA PRO A 113 25.22 5.77 16.48
C PRO A 113 23.97 6.54 16.05
N SER A 114 24.11 7.78 15.55
CA SER A 114 22.96 8.55 15.06
C SER A 114 22.33 7.91 13.80
N CYS A 115 23.15 7.36 12.91
CA CYS A 115 22.64 6.59 11.77
C CYS A 115 21.82 5.36 12.22
N SER A 116 22.24 4.69 13.29
CA SER A 116 21.58 3.51 13.84
C SER A 116 20.18 3.85 14.37
N ILE A 117 20.06 4.98 15.08
CA ILE A 117 18.78 5.55 15.50
C ILE A 117 17.87 5.81 14.30
N VAL A 118 18.41 6.45 13.26
CA VAL A 118 17.65 6.79 12.05
C VAL A 118 17.13 5.54 11.35
N MET A 119 17.99 4.55 11.13
CA MET A 119 17.60 3.35 10.41
C MET A 119 16.66 2.46 11.20
N ARG A 120 16.81 2.37 12.53
CA ARG A 120 15.88 1.62 13.38
C ARG A 120 14.50 2.29 13.44
N THR A 121 14.46 3.62 13.51
CA THR A 121 13.20 4.37 13.44
C THR A 121 12.53 4.17 12.08
N ALA A 122 13.29 4.30 10.99
CA ALA A 122 12.77 4.20 9.64
C ALA A 122 12.22 2.79 9.32
N VAL A 123 12.88 1.71 9.76
CA VAL A 123 12.37 0.34 9.55
C VAL A 123 11.12 0.07 10.39
N GLY A 124 10.99 0.66 11.57
CA GLY A 124 9.75 0.66 12.32
C GLY A 124 8.60 1.35 11.59
N LEU A 125 8.88 2.50 10.95
CA LEU A 125 7.89 3.19 10.13
C LEU A 125 7.48 2.36 8.89
N VAL A 126 8.41 1.60 8.29
CA VAL A 126 8.08 0.63 7.21
C VAL A 126 7.06 -0.40 7.69
N HIS A 127 7.24 -0.95 8.90
CA HIS A 127 6.29 -1.90 9.50
C HIS A 127 4.92 -1.27 9.75
N ILE A 128 4.88 -0.07 10.34
CA ILE A 128 3.64 0.67 10.59
C ILE A 128 2.89 0.93 9.27
N LEU A 129 3.58 1.39 8.22
CA LEU A 129 2.99 1.60 6.90
C LEU A 129 2.37 0.31 6.33
N ALA A 130 3.06 -0.82 6.47
CA ALA A 130 2.52 -2.11 6.03
C ALA A 130 1.26 -2.51 6.80
N CYS A 131 1.16 -2.20 8.10
CA CYS A 131 -0.05 -2.44 8.88
C CYS A 131 -1.20 -1.52 8.45
N LEU A 132 -0.94 -0.21 8.30
CA LEU A 132 -1.97 0.78 7.91
C LEU A 132 -2.50 0.57 6.48
N LEU A 133 -1.68 0.02 5.57
CA LEU A 133 -2.05 -0.21 4.18
C LEU A 133 -2.65 -1.60 3.93
N GLU A 134 -2.62 -2.52 4.90
CA GLU A 134 -3.17 -3.87 4.74
C GLU A 134 -4.64 -3.88 4.28
N PRO A 135 -5.56 -3.05 4.84
CA PRO A 135 -6.96 -3.02 4.40
C PRO A 135 -7.15 -2.54 2.95
N PHE A 136 -6.12 -1.92 2.35
CA PHE A 136 -6.18 -1.35 1.00
C PHE A 136 -5.39 -2.17 -0.02
N ILE A 137 -4.20 -2.67 0.36
CA ILE A 137 -3.26 -3.38 -0.51
C ILE A 137 -2.66 -4.57 0.29
N PRO A 138 -3.43 -5.63 0.56
CA PRO A 138 -2.98 -6.72 1.42
C PRO A 138 -1.75 -7.46 0.86
N SER A 139 -1.63 -7.58 -0.46
CA SER A 139 -0.46 -8.18 -1.12
C SER A 139 0.83 -7.37 -0.87
N PHE A 140 0.74 -6.05 -0.79
CA PHE A 140 1.88 -5.19 -0.45
C PHE A 140 2.32 -5.44 0.99
N SER A 141 1.39 -5.49 1.93
CA SER A 141 1.71 -5.75 3.35
C SER A 141 2.38 -7.10 3.54
N VAL A 142 1.86 -8.15 2.86
CA VAL A 142 2.49 -9.48 2.87
C VAL A 142 3.92 -9.44 2.33
N GLU A 143 4.16 -8.77 1.22
CA GLU A 143 5.52 -8.68 0.64
C GLU A 143 6.47 -7.86 1.53
N VAL A 144 6.01 -6.77 2.14
CA VAL A 144 6.83 -6.00 3.10
C VAL A 144 7.19 -6.85 4.33
N PHE A 145 6.23 -7.58 4.90
CA PHE A 145 6.49 -8.46 6.05
C PHE A 145 7.46 -9.59 5.70
N LYS A 146 7.38 -10.12 4.48
CA LYS A 146 8.35 -11.09 3.97
C LYS A 146 9.75 -10.49 3.85
N GLN A 147 9.90 -9.28 3.33
CA GLN A 147 11.19 -8.59 3.27
C GLN A 147 11.71 -8.20 4.66
N LEU A 148 10.82 -7.92 5.61
CA LEU A 148 11.18 -7.74 7.02
C LEU A 148 11.47 -9.07 7.72
N ASN A 149 11.20 -10.22 7.11
CA ASN A 149 11.31 -11.54 7.72
C ASN A 149 10.52 -11.65 9.04
N LEU A 150 9.27 -11.17 9.02
CA LEU A 150 8.37 -11.19 10.16
C LEU A 150 7.15 -12.09 9.86
N PRO A 151 6.66 -12.85 10.86
CA PRO A 151 5.44 -13.63 10.70
C PRO A 151 4.21 -12.70 10.63
N PRO A 152 3.08 -13.12 10.01
CA PRO A 152 1.87 -12.31 9.93
C PRO A 152 1.35 -11.82 11.28
N GLN A 153 1.57 -12.59 12.36
CA GLN A 153 1.16 -12.26 13.72
C GLN A 153 1.97 -11.12 14.35
N ALA A 154 3.06 -10.68 13.71
CA ALA A 154 3.88 -9.57 14.18
C ALA A 154 3.32 -8.19 13.78
N GLN A 155 2.18 -8.13 13.09
CA GLN A 155 1.47 -6.88 12.82
C GLN A 155 1.05 -6.23 14.15
N ILE A 156 1.19 -4.90 14.23
CA ILE A 156 0.63 -4.15 15.35
C ILE A 156 -0.89 -4.14 15.21
N SER A 157 -1.60 -4.39 16.31
CA SER A 157 -3.04 -4.28 16.30
C SER A 157 -3.40 -2.80 16.36
N LEU A 158 -4.18 -2.29 15.41
CA LEU A 158 -4.69 -0.91 15.48
C LEU A 158 -5.89 -0.80 16.46
N CYS A 159 -6.06 -1.78 17.35
CA CYS A 159 -7.09 -1.80 18.38
C CYS A 159 -6.46 -1.40 19.73
N ASP A 160 -7.15 -0.50 20.45
CA ASP A 160 -6.65 0.13 21.69
C ASP A 160 -6.41 -0.86 22.86
N GLU A 161 -6.93 -2.09 22.76
CA GLU A 161 -6.88 -3.09 23.84
C GLU A 161 -5.45 -3.48 24.28
N LYS A 162 -4.44 -3.27 23.45
CA LYS A 162 -3.04 -3.67 23.71
C LYS A 162 -2.06 -2.51 23.87
N GLY A 163 -2.52 -1.26 23.79
CA GLY A 163 -1.64 -0.08 23.78
C GLY A 163 -0.77 0.04 22.51
N ASP A 164 -1.11 -0.71 21.45
CA ASP A 164 -0.35 -0.74 20.19
C ASP A 164 -0.43 0.61 19.44
N ILE A 165 -1.45 1.43 19.70
CA ILE A 165 -1.57 2.79 19.15
C ILE A 165 -0.45 3.70 19.68
N ASP A 166 -0.24 3.68 21.00
CA ASP A 166 0.86 4.43 21.63
C ASP A 166 2.23 3.90 21.13
N ARG A 167 2.35 2.58 20.97
CA ARG A 167 3.56 1.96 20.43
C ARG A 167 3.88 2.41 19.01
N ALA A 168 2.87 2.68 18.17
CA ALA A 168 3.08 3.22 16.82
C ALA A 168 3.76 4.60 16.84
N SER A 169 3.55 5.41 17.90
CA SER A 169 4.25 6.69 18.08
C SER A 169 5.74 6.52 18.39
N ARG A 170 6.21 5.30 18.67
CA ARG A 170 7.61 4.97 18.95
C ARG A 170 8.15 3.97 17.92
N PRO A 171 8.33 4.37 16.63
CA PRO A 171 8.73 3.44 15.57
C PRO A 171 10.00 2.63 15.88
N TRP A 172 10.96 3.19 16.63
CA TRP A 172 12.20 2.51 17.01
C TRP A 172 11.98 1.27 17.91
N GLU A 173 10.81 1.11 18.55
CA GLU A 173 10.47 -0.03 19.40
C GLU A 173 9.68 -1.14 18.67
N ILE A 174 9.34 -0.91 17.39
CA ILE A 174 8.48 -1.84 16.64
C ILE A 174 9.21 -3.14 16.30
N ILE A 175 10.45 -3.03 15.79
CA ILE A 175 11.26 -4.20 15.45
C ILE A 175 12.48 -4.26 16.39
N PRO A 176 12.75 -5.41 17.02
CA PRO A 176 13.84 -5.53 17.98
C PRO A 176 15.21 -5.36 17.31
N ALA A 177 16.16 -4.78 18.05
CA ALA A 177 17.57 -4.76 17.65
C ALA A 177 18.09 -6.20 17.49
N GLY A 178 19.00 -6.40 16.55
CA GLY A 178 19.55 -7.72 16.23
C GLY A 178 18.65 -8.57 15.33
N HIS A 179 17.41 -8.15 15.06
CA HIS A 179 16.55 -8.84 14.10
C HIS A 179 17.15 -8.83 12.70
N LYS A 180 17.11 -9.99 12.03
CA LYS A 180 17.61 -10.16 10.67
C LYS A 180 16.47 -10.04 9.66
N ILE A 181 16.56 -9.01 8.80
CA ILE A 181 15.62 -8.84 7.69
C ILE A 181 15.85 -9.87 6.59
N GLY A 182 14.84 -10.05 5.74
CA GLY A 182 14.93 -10.84 4.51
C GLY A 182 15.57 -10.05 3.37
N ASP A 183 15.39 -10.52 2.15
CA ASP A 183 15.98 -9.91 0.95
C ASP A 183 15.13 -8.75 0.43
N PRO A 184 15.64 -7.51 0.42
CA PRO A 184 14.90 -6.37 -0.10
C PRO A 184 14.69 -6.47 -1.61
N LYS A 185 13.49 -6.13 -2.08
CA LYS A 185 13.13 -6.10 -3.50
C LYS A 185 12.22 -4.91 -3.80
N PRO A 186 12.27 -4.34 -5.01
CA PRO A 186 11.30 -3.32 -5.43
C PRO A 186 9.87 -3.83 -5.27
N LEU A 187 9.02 -3.02 -4.63
CA LEU A 187 7.63 -3.39 -4.32
C LEU A 187 6.64 -3.00 -5.44
N PHE A 188 7.02 -2.03 -6.26
CA PHE A 188 6.21 -1.52 -7.35
C PHE A 188 7.05 -1.44 -8.63
N GLU A 189 6.39 -1.64 -9.75
CA GLU A 189 6.95 -1.44 -11.08
C GLU A 189 6.35 -0.18 -11.71
N GLU A 190 7.13 0.47 -12.57
CA GLU A 190 6.65 1.63 -13.31
C GLU A 190 5.56 1.22 -14.31
N LEU A 191 4.42 1.91 -14.28
CA LEU A 191 3.42 1.78 -15.32
C LEU A 191 3.83 2.65 -16.50
N LYS A 192 4.44 2.01 -17.50
CA LYS A 192 4.90 2.67 -18.73
C LYS A 192 3.74 3.15 -19.60
N THR A 193 3.96 4.24 -20.33
CA THR A 193 2.94 4.86 -21.19
C THR A 193 2.44 3.91 -22.27
N GLU A 194 3.31 3.06 -22.83
CA GLU A 194 2.92 2.06 -23.82
C GLU A 194 1.90 1.09 -23.21
N ARG A 195 2.16 0.63 -21.98
CA ARG A 195 1.26 -0.26 -21.26
C ARG A 195 -0.07 0.40 -20.94
N VAL A 196 -0.05 1.69 -20.59
CA VAL A 196 -1.28 2.48 -20.38
C VAL A 196 -2.12 2.53 -21.66
N GLU A 197 -1.48 2.78 -22.81
CA GLU A 197 -2.18 2.88 -24.08
C GLU A 197 -2.73 1.51 -24.54
N GLU A 198 -1.98 0.43 -24.36
CA GLU A 198 -2.47 -0.94 -24.58
C GLU A 198 -3.75 -1.22 -23.76
N LEU A 199 -3.72 -0.92 -22.46
CA LEU A 199 -4.86 -1.12 -21.57
C LEU A 199 -6.02 -0.19 -21.94
N ARG A 200 -5.73 1.06 -22.30
CA ARG A 200 -6.73 2.00 -22.78
C ARG A 200 -7.45 1.45 -24.00
N GLN A 201 -6.72 0.93 -24.99
CA GLN A 201 -7.32 0.32 -26.18
C GLN A 201 -8.11 -0.93 -25.84
N GLN A 202 -7.57 -1.80 -24.98
CA GLN A 202 -8.24 -3.02 -24.51
C GLN A 202 -9.58 -2.74 -23.82
N TYR A 203 -9.68 -1.65 -23.06
CA TYR A 203 -10.86 -1.32 -22.25
C TYR A 203 -11.63 -0.08 -22.73
N ALA A 204 -11.27 0.52 -23.87
CA ALA A 204 -11.97 1.68 -24.45
C ALA A 204 -13.46 1.39 -24.73
N GLY A 205 -13.80 0.11 -24.93
CA GLY A 205 -15.14 -0.37 -25.18
C GLY A 205 -15.70 0.25 -26.46
N SER A 206 -15.62 -0.45 -27.60
CA SER A 206 -16.20 0.08 -28.82
C SER A 206 -17.74 0.20 -28.66
N GLN A 207 -18.33 1.34 -29.04
CA GLN A 207 -19.80 1.44 -29.12
C GLN A 207 -20.36 0.40 -30.10
N ALA A 208 -19.58 0.01 -31.11
CA ALA A 208 -19.92 -1.06 -32.03
C ALA A 208 -19.93 -2.44 -31.33
N ASP A 209 -19.03 -2.70 -30.38
CA ASP A 209 -18.96 -3.96 -29.64
C ASP A 209 -20.08 -4.06 -28.62
N ARG A 210 -20.44 -2.92 -28.00
CA ARG A 210 -21.62 -2.81 -27.12
C ARG A 210 -22.91 -2.98 -27.90
N ARG A 211 -23.03 -2.37 -29.09
CA ARG A 211 -24.17 -2.58 -29.99
C ARG A 211 -24.24 -4.01 -30.50
N ALA A 212 -23.12 -4.59 -30.95
CA ALA A 212 -23.06 -5.97 -31.42
C ALA A 212 -23.40 -6.98 -30.32
N ARG A 213 -22.94 -6.77 -29.08
CA ARG A 213 -23.34 -7.60 -27.93
C ARG A 213 -24.83 -7.44 -27.61
N ALA A 214 -25.35 -6.21 -27.59
CA ALA A 214 -26.77 -5.96 -27.35
C ALA A 214 -27.66 -6.57 -28.46
N GLU A 215 -27.25 -6.48 -29.72
CA GLU A 215 -27.94 -7.09 -30.87
C GLU A 215 -27.89 -8.62 -30.80
N ALA A 216 -26.75 -9.21 -30.43
CA ALA A 216 -26.60 -10.64 -30.25
C ALA A 216 -27.46 -11.18 -29.08
N ASP A 217 -27.55 -10.44 -27.97
CA ASP A 217 -28.36 -10.81 -26.81
C ASP A 217 -29.87 -10.65 -27.13
N ALA A 218 -30.25 -9.62 -27.88
CA ALA A 218 -31.62 -9.45 -28.38
C ALA A 218 -32.02 -10.58 -29.33
N ALA A 219 -31.13 -10.99 -30.24
CA ALA A 219 -31.36 -12.11 -31.15
C ALA A 219 -31.54 -13.44 -30.41
N LYS A 220 -30.70 -13.74 -29.40
CA LYS A 220 -30.85 -14.93 -28.54
C LYS A 220 -32.18 -14.93 -27.79
N THR A 221 -32.57 -13.78 -27.23
CA THR A 221 -33.83 -13.64 -26.49
C THR A 221 -35.03 -13.85 -27.42
N ALA A 222 -34.99 -13.30 -28.64
CA ALA A 222 -36.02 -13.51 -29.66
C ALA A 222 -36.11 -14.97 -30.13
N GLU A 223 -34.98 -15.67 -30.26
CA GLU A 223 -34.94 -17.08 -30.61
C GLU A 223 -35.50 -17.97 -29.50
N GLN A 224 -35.17 -17.68 -28.23
CA GLN A 224 -35.75 -18.35 -27.07
C GLN A 224 -37.27 -18.14 -27.01
N LEU A 225 -37.76 -16.92 -27.22
CA LEU A 225 -39.20 -16.63 -27.25
C LEU A 225 -39.95 -17.36 -28.37
N LYS A 226 -39.32 -17.56 -29.54
CA LYS A 226 -39.89 -18.36 -30.63
C LYS A 226 -39.97 -19.85 -30.29
N LYS A 227 -38.94 -20.40 -29.63
CA LYS A 227 -38.94 -21.79 -29.14
C LYS A 227 -40.01 -22.03 -28.07
N THR A 228 -40.25 -21.06 -27.19
CA THR A 228 -41.29 -21.16 -26.14
C THR A 228 -42.73 -21.06 -26.67
N LYS A 229 -42.95 -20.42 -27.83
CA LYS A 229 -44.30 -20.26 -28.41
C LYS A 229 -44.84 -21.50 -29.14
N ILE A 230 -44.03 -22.54 -29.38
CA ILE A 230 -44.45 -23.73 -30.16
C ILE A 230 -45.08 -24.83 -29.28
N SER A 231 -45.08 -24.70 -27.94
CA SER A 231 -45.75 -25.68 -27.06
C SER A 231 -47.20 -25.35 -26.70
N GLY A 232 -47.81 -24.33 -27.32
CA GLY A 232 -49.15 -23.82 -26.95
C GLY A 232 -50.35 -24.35 -27.76
N TRP A 233 -50.15 -25.29 -28.70
CA TRP A 233 -51.24 -25.86 -29.51
C TRP A 233 -51.41 -27.35 -29.21
N ILE A 234 -51.84 -27.66 -27.99
CA ILE A 234 -52.55 -28.92 -27.71
C ILE A 234 -53.83 -28.58 -26.95
N CYS A 235 -54.94 -28.93 -27.60
CA CYS A 235 -56.28 -29.14 -27.06
C CYS A 235 -57.13 -27.90 -26.75
N LEU A 236 -58.09 -27.60 -27.65
CA LEU A 236 -59.48 -27.34 -27.26
C LEU A 236 -60.42 -27.52 -28.47
N LEU A 237 -60.53 -28.77 -28.93
CA LEU A 237 -61.78 -29.28 -29.48
C LEU A 237 -62.67 -29.64 -28.29
N CYS A 238 -63.52 -28.70 -27.85
CA CYS A 238 -64.71 -28.94 -27.04
C CYS A 238 -65.40 -27.59 -26.77
N TYR A 239 -66.26 -27.13 -27.68
CA TYR A 239 -67.60 -26.61 -27.35
C TYR A 239 -68.36 -26.32 -28.66
N ILE A 240 -69.51 -26.99 -28.78
CA ILE A 240 -70.51 -27.00 -29.87
C ILE A 240 -70.21 -28.00 -30.99
#